data_AF-A0A0J6L7D6-F1
#
_entry.id   AF-A0A0J6L7D6-F1
#
_cell.length_a   1.000
_cell.length_b   1.000
_cell.length_c   1.000
_cell.angle_alpha   90.00
_cell.angle_beta   90.00
_cell.angle_gamma   90.00
#
_symmetry.space_group_name_H-M   'P 1'
#
loop_
_entity.id
_entity.type
_entity.pdbx_description
1 polymer ?
#
loop_
_entity_poly.entity_id
_entity_poly.type
_entity_poly.pdbx_seq_one_letter_code
_entity_poly.pdbx_strand_id
1 'polypeptide(L)'
;MLPLQEQLKQSTNYPYKHVFIIGLDGAGIAVKDANAPNIKNFIANGASTYNAQALSPTISAQNWGGILHGVTPDKTKLDNTIAGSIAFPENSPYPSFMKVLKQERPYAKMASFAGWSPINKGIIEQSVGAHLESVPDDQLAPKISNYIKTEGKDTAVTFIHFDDIDGAGHSKGYGSPAYMQQIEKTDKNVGIVLDAIRDAGLLEDSLVIMTTDHGGKDYGHGGESPEEKTIFWAANGPGILAKSSITTPMTNMDTAAVVAQALRSNKPMTWDAKTPENLLETFPTSLTLNKSEHSLRERETFELVAKITPNVTNKKLIWKSDNLTVATIQATDEKAIVHAVQAGTATLTATTATGEYVATCQVTVEPNHVPVTGIKVDERSFEIKQGDEKLVSASVLPENATNKNIVWKSSDTSIIALENKNNTTHVKALKTGRVVLTATTDDGKYNRYIYIQVK
;
A
#
# COMPACT_ATOMS: atom_id res chain seq x y z
N MET A 1 -16.91 -10.24 8.20
CA MET A 1 -15.66 -9.58 7.76
C MET A 1 -15.08 -8.86 8.96
N LEU A 2 -13.78 -8.95 9.21
CA LEU A 2 -13.13 -8.16 10.27
C LEU A 2 -13.30 -6.66 9.96
N PRO A 3 -13.35 -5.77 10.97
CA PRO A 3 -13.31 -4.32 10.76
C PRO A 3 -12.09 -3.93 9.91
N LEU A 4 -12.20 -2.90 9.08
CA LEU A 4 -11.14 -2.46 8.16
C LEU A 4 -9.78 -2.27 8.87
N GLN A 5 -9.77 -1.69 10.09
CA GLN A 5 -8.54 -1.54 10.88
C GLN A 5 -7.89 -2.87 11.27
N GLU A 6 -8.67 -3.93 11.53
CA GLU A 6 -8.15 -5.26 11.83
C GLU A 6 -7.70 -6.01 10.57
N GLN A 7 -8.33 -5.74 9.42
CA GLN A 7 -7.85 -6.23 8.11
C GLN A 7 -6.53 -5.55 7.72
N LEU A 8 -6.39 -4.24 7.96
CA LEU A 8 -5.18 -3.46 7.73
C LEU A 8 -4.00 -3.94 8.57
N LYS A 9 -4.24 -4.40 9.81
CA LYS A 9 -3.22 -5.03 10.67
C LYS A 9 -2.78 -6.42 10.20
N GLN A 10 -3.61 -7.10 9.41
CA GLN A 10 -3.35 -8.43 8.84
C GLN A 10 -2.80 -8.38 7.41
N SER A 11 -2.65 -7.18 6.85
CA SER A 11 -2.05 -6.98 5.54
C SER A 11 -0.59 -7.42 5.53
N THR A 12 -0.28 -8.38 4.68
CA THR A 12 1.08 -8.92 4.46
C THR A 12 1.87 -8.12 3.43
N ASN A 13 1.29 -7.07 2.86
CA ASN A 13 1.89 -6.33 1.73
C ASN A 13 2.47 -4.97 2.16
N TYR A 14 2.92 -4.88 3.41
CA TYR A 14 3.73 -3.76 3.89
C TYR A 14 5.21 -4.18 3.91
N PRO A 15 6.16 -3.30 3.53
CA PRO A 15 7.56 -3.70 3.41
C PRO A 15 8.19 -4.10 4.74
N TYR A 16 7.61 -3.75 5.88
CA TYR A 16 8.25 -3.99 7.16
C TYR A 16 7.38 -4.87 8.06
N LYS A 17 7.84 -6.10 8.27
CA LYS A 17 7.34 -6.99 9.32
C LYS A 17 8.19 -6.91 10.59
N HIS A 18 9.45 -6.50 10.43
CA HIS A 18 10.44 -6.45 11.49
C HIS A 18 11.12 -5.07 11.54
N VAL A 19 11.46 -4.63 12.75
CA VAL A 19 12.36 -3.50 12.96
C VAL A 19 13.50 -3.90 13.89
N PHE A 20 14.73 -3.70 13.42
CA PHE A 20 15.95 -3.87 14.22
C PHE A 20 16.48 -2.48 14.58
N ILE A 21 16.73 -2.24 15.87
CA ILE A 21 17.33 -1.00 16.35
C ILE A 21 18.67 -1.34 16.99
N ILE A 22 19.76 -0.83 16.43
CA ILE A 22 21.13 -1.05 16.92
C ILE A 22 21.63 0.26 17.55
N GLY A 23 21.69 0.27 18.88
CA GLY A 23 22.20 1.35 19.70
C GLY A 23 23.67 1.16 20.05
N LEU A 24 24.47 2.20 19.85
CA LEU A 24 25.88 2.26 20.23
C LEU A 24 26.06 3.32 21.32
N ASP A 25 26.14 2.92 22.60
CA ASP A 25 26.19 3.87 23.72
C ASP A 25 27.45 4.75 23.65
N GLY A 26 27.30 6.06 23.86
CA GLY A 26 28.41 7.02 23.93
C GLY A 26 29.25 7.18 22.63
N ALA A 27 28.78 6.66 21.50
CA ALA A 27 29.53 6.66 20.24
C ALA A 27 29.57 8.03 19.54
N GLY A 28 28.60 8.92 19.82
CA GLY A 28 28.49 10.23 19.20
C GLY A 28 28.64 10.17 17.68
N ILE A 29 29.44 11.08 17.10
CA ILE A 29 29.84 11.01 15.69
C ILE A 29 31.24 10.39 15.48
N ALA A 30 31.89 9.87 16.52
CA ALA A 30 33.27 9.36 16.45
C ALA A 30 33.42 8.16 15.52
N VAL A 31 32.33 7.43 15.25
CA VAL A 31 32.29 6.34 14.26
C VAL A 31 32.71 6.78 12.85
N LYS A 32 32.64 8.07 12.53
CA LYS A 32 33.09 8.64 11.26
C LYS A 32 34.60 8.46 11.06
N ASP A 33 35.35 8.68 12.13
CA ASP A 33 36.81 8.71 12.13
C ASP A 33 37.44 7.37 12.55
N ALA A 34 36.66 6.48 13.19
CA ALA A 34 37.09 5.14 13.55
C ALA A 34 37.27 4.21 12.34
N ASN A 35 38.11 3.17 12.51
CA ASN A 35 38.21 2.05 11.57
C ASN A 35 37.04 1.06 11.78
N ALA A 36 35.83 1.51 11.45
CA ALA A 36 34.58 0.79 11.67
C ALA A 36 33.87 0.49 10.33
N PRO A 37 34.35 -0.48 9.53
CA PRO A 37 33.82 -0.72 8.19
C PRO A 37 32.35 -1.17 8.17
N ASN A 38 31.88 -1.97 9.12
CA ASN A 38 30.48 -2.43 9.13
C ASN A 38 29.52 -1.27 9.42
N ILE A 39 29.81 -0.48 10.45
CA ILE A 39 29.05 0.71 10.83
C ILE A 39 29.09 1.75 9.71
N LYS A 40 30.26 2.06 9.16
CA LYS A 40 30.42 3.06 8.10
C LYS A 40 29.73 2.64 6.81
N ASN A 41 29.81 1.36 6.42
CA ASN A 41 29.10 0.85 5.26
C ASN A 41 27.58 0.88 5.46
N PHE A 42 27.09 0.58 6.66
CA PHE A 42 25.67 0.70 6.98
C PHE A 42 25.20 2.16 6.83
N ILE A 43 25.90 3.11 7.44
CA ILE A 43 25.57 4.54 7.37
C ILE A 43 25.62 5.06 5.93
N ALA A 44 26.65 4.69 5.16
CA ALA A 44 26.87 5.21 3.82
C ALA A 44 25.90 4.65 2.77
N ASN A 45 25.37 3.45 2.96
CA ASN A 45 24.45 2.83 2.00
C ASN A 45 22.96 3.11 2.29
N GLY A 46 22.63 3.62 3.48
CA GLY A 46 21.27 3.96 3.89
C GLY A 46 20.88 5.41 3.68
N ALA A 47 19.79 5.81 4.33
CA ALA A 47 19.48 7.20 4.61
C ALA A 47 20.10 7.56 5.97
N SER A 48 20.92 8.61 6.03
CA SER A 48 21.67 8.92 7.25
C SER A 48 21.97 10.40 7.47
N THR A 49 22.33 10.74 8.71
CA THR A 49 22.85 12.05 9.09
C THR A 49 23.89 11.92 10.21
N TYR A 50 24.84 12.85 10.23
CA TYR A 50 25.79 13.07 11.34
C TYR A 50 25.45 14.34 12.13
N ASN A 51 24.26 14.90 11.92
CA ASN A 51 23.82 16.14 12.56
C ASN A 51 22.59 15.92 13.48
N ALA A 52 22.21 14.67 13.71
CA ALA A 52 21.16 14.36 14.68
C ALA A 52 21.60 14.80 16.08
N GLN A 53 20.64 15.05 16.96
CA GLN A 53 20.90 15.58 18.30
C GLN A 53 20.44 14.62 19.40
N ALA A 54 21.30 14.43 20.40
CA ALA A 54 20.91 13.84 21.66
C ALA A 54 19.98 14.79 22.43
N LEU A 55 19.15 14.23 23.32
CA LEU A 55 18.33 14.97 24.27
C LEU A 55 19.20 15.58 25.38
N SER A 56 18.62 16.56 26.07
CA SER A 56 19.23 17.19 27.24
C SER A 56 18.56 16.68 28.52
N PRO A 57 19.33 16.26 29.55
CA PRO A 57 20.78 16.08 29.54
C PRO A 57 21.20 14.88 28.67
N THR A 58 22.45 14.87 28.19
CA THR A 58 23.02 13.76 27.39
C THR A 58 23.42 12.58 28.28
N ILE A 59 22.48 12.04 29.04
CA ILE A 59 22.67 10.90 29.94
C ILE A 59 21.89 9.69 29.40
N SER A 60 22.43 8.48 29.58
CA SER A 60 21.94 7.24 28.96
C SER A 60 20.47 6.95 29.27
N ALA A 61 20.02 6.97 30.53
CA ALA A 61 18.60 6.72 30.85
C ALA A 61 17.64 7.71 30.17
N GLN A 62 18.01 8.98 30.12
CA GLN A 62 17.23 10.05 29.50
C GLN A 62 17.12 9.86 27.99
N ASN A 63 18.23 9.47 27.34
CA ASN A 63 18.29 9.35 25.89
C ASN A 63 17.75 8.01 25.39
N TRP A 64 18.10 6.88 26.01
CA TRP A 64 17.45 5.59 25.73
C TRP A 64 15.95 5.63 26.06
N GLY A 65 15.57 6.32 27.15
CA GLY A 65 14.19 6.64 27.46
C GLY A 65 13.51 7.44 26.34
N GLY A 66 14.16 8.46 25.81
CA GLY A 66 13.64 9.21 24.66
C GLY A 66 13.50 8.36 23.40
N ILE A 67 14.49 7.53 23.08
CA ILE A 67 14.48 6.62 21.92
C ILE A 67 13.32 5.63 21.99
N LEU A 68 13.05 5.07 23.18
CA LEU A 68 11.98 4.08 23.38
C LEU A 68 10.60 4.72 23.53
N HIS A 69 10.48 5.84 24.25
CA HIS A 69 9.20 6.48 24.63
C HIS A 69 8.82 7.69 23.77
N GLY A 70 9.68 8.12 22.84
CA GLY A 70 9.39 9.18 21.89
C GLY A 70 9.07 10.54 22.53
N VAL A 71 9.56 10.79 23.75
CA VAL A 71 9.32 12.03 24.50
C VAL A 71 10.61 12.53 25.15
N THR A 72 10.62 13.82 25.50
CA THR A 72 11.74 14.45 26.18
C THR A 72 11.92 13.95 27.63
N PRO A 73 13.11 14.12 28.24
CA PRO A 73 13.39 13.57 29.58
C PRO A 73 12.54 14.15 30.71
N ASP A 74 12.02 15.37 30.56
CA ASP A 74 11.08 15.97 31.51
C ASP A 74 9.72 15.25 31.54
N LYS A 75 9.39 14.44 30.52
CA LYS A 75 8.18 13.61 30.49
C LYS A 75 8.43 12.21 31.03
N THR A 76 9.53 11.55 30.63
CA THR A 76 9.87 10.22 31.17
C THR A 76 10.26 10.26 32.65
N LYS A 77 10.84 11.38 33.10
CA LYS A 77 11.42 11.54 34.44
C LYS A 77 12.50 10.49 34.75
N LEU A 78 13.08 9.88 33.72
CA LEU A 78 14.14 8.89 33.87
C LEU A 78 15.48 9.57 34.19
N ASP A 79 16.25 8.91 35.04
CA ASP A 79 17.69 9.08 35.20
C ASP A 79 18.32 7.70 35.44
N ASN A 80 19.65 7.63 35.48
CA ASN A 80 20.37 6.36 35.65
C ASN A 80 20.03 5.66 36.99
N THR A 81 19.71 6.43 38.05
CA THR A 81 19.35 5.87 39.36
C THR A 81 17.97 5.23 39.30
N ILE A 82 16.99 5.94 38.72
CA ILE A 82 15.61 5.47 38.55
C ILE A 82 15.59 4.25 37.63
N ALA A 83 16.19 4.34 36.44
CA ALA A 83 16.23 3.24 35.48
C ALA A 83 16.95 1.98 36.04
N GLY A 84 17.94 2.18 36.91
CA GLY A 84 18.66 1.08 37.56
C GLY A 84 17.89 0.39 38.69
N SER A 85 16.86 1.04 39.25
CA SER A 85 16.27 0.63 40.53
C SER A 85 14.76 0.41 40.49
N ILE A 86 14.06 1.06 39.56
CA ILE A 86 12.60 1.13 39.51
C ILE A 86 12.14 0.77 38.09
N ALA A 87 11.17 -0.15 37.99
CA ALA A 87 10.54 -0.47 36.72
C ALA A 87 9.77 0.74 36.17
N PHE A 88 9.80 0.95 34.86
CA PHE A 88 9.05 2.05 34.25
C PHE A 88 7.54 1.93 34.55
N PRO A 89 6.83 3.02 34.89
CA PRO A 89 5.43 2.94 35.26
C PRO A 89 4.53 2.43 34.13
N GLU A 90 3.82 1.33 34.37
CA GLU A 90 2.91 0.69 33.39
C GLU A 90 1.74 1.56 32.94
N ASN A 91 1.37 2.54 33.76
CA ASN A 91 0.30 3.51 33.50
C ASN A 91 0.82 4.89 33.08
N SER A 92 2.11 5.00 32.74
CA SER A 92 2.68 6.22 32.21
C SER A 92 1.90 6.69 30.97
N PRO A 93 1.61 8.00 30.83
CA PRO A 93 1.00 8.55 29.62
C PRO A 93 1.97 8.57 28.41
N TYR A 94 3.22 8.15 28.64
CA TYR A 94 4.30 8.11 27.65
C TYR A 94 4.77 6.66 27.45
N PRO A 95 3.95 5.79 26.85
CA PRO A 95 4.35 4.39 26.61
C PRO A 95 5.48 4.30 25.58
N SER A 96 6.32 3.28 25.71
CA SER A 96 7.31 2.94 24.69
C SER A 96 6.65 2.51 23.38
N PHE A 97 7.36 2.62 22.25
CA PHE A 97 6.85 2.09 20.97
C PHE A 97 6.59 0.57 21.04
N MET A 98 7.30 -0.16 21.91
CA MET A 98 7.08 -1.59 22.16
C MET A 98 5.76 -1.83 22.90
N LYS A 99 5.46 -1.01 23.92
CA LYS A 99 4.20 -1.06 24.67
C LYS A 99 3.00 -0.72 23.80
N VAL A 100 3.12 0.30 22.95
CA VAL A 100 2.07 0.66 21.98
C VAL A 100 1.79 -0.50 21.03
N LEU A 101 2.84 -1.08 20.43
CA LEU A 101 2.70 -2.23 19.53
C LEU A 101 2.06 -3.43 20.25
N LYS A 102 2.45 -3.70 21.50
CA LYS A 102 1.88 -4.79 22.32
C LYS A 102 0.38 -4.63 22.52
N GLN A 103 -0.08 -3.41 22.80
CA GLN A 103 -1.51 -3.12 23.01
C GLN A 103 -2.32 -3.34 21.72
N GLU A 104 -1.74 -3.02 20.58
CA GLU A 104 -2.40 -3.19 19.27
C GLU A 104 -2.33 -4.61 18.74
N ARG A 105 -1.26 -5.33 19.08
CA ARG A 105 -0.92 -6.68 18.62
C ARG A 105 -0.46 -7.52 19.82
N PRO A 106 -1.40 -8.04 20.64
CA PRO A 106 -1.06 -8.76 21.88
C PRO A 106 -0.14 -9.97 21.70
N TYR A 107 -0.11 -10.56 20.51
CA TYR A 107 0.72 -11.72 20.17
C TYR A 107 2.04 -11.38 19.45
N ALA A 108 2.32 -10.10 19.16
CA ALA A 108 3.59 -9.72 18.57
C ALA A 108 4.74 -10.09 19.52
N LYS A 109 5.70 -10.89 19.04
CA LYS A 109 6.95 -11.15 19.76
C LYS A 109 7.88 -9.95 19.59
N MET A 110 8.60 -9.63 20.65
CA MET A 110 9.60 -8.57 20.68
C MET A 110 10.79 -9.02 21.51
N ALA A 111 11.96 -8.45 21.26
CA ALA A 111 13.18 -8.75 21.99
C ALA A 111 14.00 -7.49 22.28
N SER A 112 14.75 -7.55 23.38
CA SER A 112 15.74 -6.54 23.76
C SER A 112 16.99 -7.19 24.32
N PHE A 113 18.13 -6.86 23.71
CA PHE A 113 19.46 -7.29 24.09
C PHE A 113 20.26 -6.05 24.47
N ALA A 114 20.68 -5.92 25.73
CA ALA A 114 21.37 -4.72 26.19
C ALA A 114 22.57 -5.02 27.07
N GLY A 115 23.74 -4.48 26.70
CA GLY A 115 24.92 -4.45 27.58
C GLY A 115 24.62 -3.75 28.91
N TRP A 116 23.83 -2.68 28.87
CA TRP A 116 23.42 -1.94 30.05
C TRP A 116 22.02 -2.38 30.55
N SER A 117 22.00 -3.18 31.62
CA SER A 117 20.76 -3.79 32.13
C SER A 117 19.61 -2.84 32.52
N PRO A 118 19.82 -1.57 32.90
CA PRO A 118 18.73 -0.61 33.15
C PRO A 118 17.75 -0.43 32.00
N ILE A 119 18.16 -0.58 30.73
CA ILE A 119 17.23 -0.55 29.59
C ILE A 119 16.13 -1.60 29.76
N ASN A 120 16.53 -2.83 30.06
CA ASN A 120 15.61 -3.97 30.19
C ASN A 120 14.84 -3.98 31.53
N LYS A 121 15.38 -3.37 32.58
CA LYS A 121 14.79 -3.38 33.93
C LYS A 121 13.89 -2.18 34.21
N GLY A 122 14.30 -0.98 33.80
CA GLY A 122 13.70 0.27 34.24
C GLY A 122 13.27 1.22 33.13
N ILE A 123 13.55 0.92 31.86
CA ILE A 123 13.08 1.73 30.72
C ILE A 123 11.96 1.00 29.98
N ILE A 124 12.21 -0.23 29.50
CA ILE A 124 11.17 -1.03 28.83
C ILE A 124 10.14 -1.49 29.88
N GLU A 125 8.86 -1.26 29.59
CA GLU A 125 7.76 -1.70 30.46
C GLU A 125 7.67 -3.22 30.51
N GLN A 126 7.52 -3.79 31.71
CA GLN A 126 7.57 -5.24 31.92
C GLN A 126 6.41 -5.96 31.21
N SER A 127 5.25 -5.33 31.11
CA SER A 127 4.08 -5.85 30.40
C SER A 127 4.25 -5.98 28.89
N VAL A 128 5.30 -5.41 28.30
CA VAL A 128 5.68 -5.67 26.89
C VAL A 128 5.89 -7.17 26.70
N GLY A 129 6.43 -7.85 27.72
CA GLY A 129 6.70 -9.29 27.68
C GLY A 129 7.71 -9.65 26.60
N ALA A 130 8.69 -8.78 26.36
CA ALA A 130 9.76 -9.03 25.41
C ALA A 130 10.71 -10.13 25.92
N HIS A 131 11.41 -10.79 25.00
CA HIS A 131 12.60 -11.56 25.33
C HIS A 131 13.71 -10.59 25.77
N LEU A 132 14.16 -10.67 27.02
CA LEU A 132 15.14 -9.75 27.61
C LEU A 132 16.45 -10.47 27.93
N GLU A 133 17.57 -9.94 27.44
CA GLU A 133 18.92 -10.44 27.73
C GLU A 133 19.83 -9.26 28.07
N SER A 134 20.54 -9.33 29.21
CA SER A 134 21.52 -8.31 29.61
C SER A 134 22.82 -8.97 30.04
N VAL A 135 23.82 -8.91 29.16
CA VAL A 135 25.16 -9.47 29.35
C VAL A 135 26.18 -8.57 28.66
N PRO A 136 27.49 -8.65 28.97
CA PRO A 136 28.52 -7.88 28.29
C PRO A 136 28.49 -8.04 26.76
N ASP A 137 28.92 -7.00 26.04
CA ASP A 137 28.77 -6.87 24.58
C ASP A 137 29.34 -8.05 23.78
N ASP A 138 30.46 -8.62 24.23
CA ASP A 138 31.14 -9.75 23.58
C ASP A 138 30.31 -11.05 23.64
N GLN A 139 29.49 -11.22 24.68
CA GLN A 139 28.54 -12.31 24.83
C GLN A 139 27.20 -11.98 24.17
N LEU A 140 26.86 -10.70 24.04
CA LEU A 140 25.59 -10.22 23.50
C LEU A 140 25.49 -10.50 21.99
N ALA A 141 26.51 -10.18 21.20
CA ALA A 141 26.45 -10.33 19.73
C ALA A 141 26.20 -11.79 19.26
N PRO A 142 26.85 -12.83 19.82
CA PRO A 142 26.52 -14.22 19.50
C PRO A 142 25.08 -14.62 19.90
N LYS A 143 24.60 -14.14 21.06
CA LYS A 143 23.23 -14.39 21.53
C LYS A 143 22.20 -13.75 20.61
N ILE A 144 22.42 -12.50 20.20
CA ILE A 144 21.59 -11.78 19.23
C ILE A 144 21.55 -12.54 17.90
N SER A 145 22.73 -12.90 17.35
CA SER A 145 22.80 -13.66 16.10
C SER A 145 22.02 -14.97 16.18
N ASN A 146 22.15 -15.72 17.28
CA ASN A 146 21.39 -16.94 17.49
C ASN A 146 19.87 -16.67 17.53
N TYR A 147 19.44 -15.69 18.31
CA TYR A 147 18.03 -15.32 18.41
C TYR A 147 17.44 -14.91 17.05
N ILE A 148 18.14 -14.07 16.28
CA ILE A 148 17.68 -13.64 14.95
C ILE A 148 17.50 -14.86 14.02
N LYS A 149 18.43 -15.81 14.06
CA LYS A 149 18.37 -17.02 13.22
C LYS A 149 17.23 -17.97 13.61
N THR A 150 16.85 -18.01 14.89
CA THR A 150 15.84 -18.96 15.38
C THR A 150 14.44 -18.34 15.51
N GLU A 151 14.33 -17.11 15.99
CA GLU A 151 13.08 -16.43 16.35
C GLU A 151 12.83 -15.15 15.54
N GLY A 152 13.82 -14.66 14.77
CA GLY A 152 13.74 -13.36 14.09
C GLY A 152 12.55 -13.23 13.14
N LYS A 153 12.20 -14.30 12.42
CA LYS A 153 11.04 -14.35 11.50
C LYS A 153 9.68 -14.16 12.17
N ASP A 154 9.59 -14.38 13.48
CA ASP A 154 8.37 -14.19 14.26
C ASP A 154 8.42 -12.92 15.13
N THR A 155 9.53 -12.18 15.11
CA THR A 155 9.80 -11.09 16.05
C THR A 155 9.62 -9.73 15.38
N ALA A 156 8.61 -8.95 15.80
CA ALA A 156 8.29 -7.67 15.19
C ALA A 156 9.33 -6.56 15.49
N VAL A 157 9.94 -6.59 16.68
CA VAL A 157 10.95 -5.62 17.12
C VAL A 157 12.10 -6.34 17.80
N THR A 158 13.32 -6.03 17.40
CA THR A 158 14.53 -6.41 18.12
C THR A 158 15.34 -5.15 18.46
N PHE A 159 15.38 -4.78 19.74
CA PHE A 159 16.22 -3.71 20.24
C PHE A 159 17.57 -4.28 20.68
N ILE A 160 18.66 -3.64 20.27
CA ILE A 160 20.04 -4.09 20.48
C ILE A 160 20.84 -2.90 21.00
N HIS A 161 21.59 -3.11 22.07
CA HIS A 161 22.39 -2.08 22.70
C HIS A 161 23.78 -2.60 23.07
N PHE A 162 24.82 -1.94 22.57
CA PHE A 162 26.21 -2.17 22.92
C PHE A 162 26.73 -1.04 23.81
N ASP A 163 27.24 -1.39 24.99
CA ASP A 163 27.62 -0.49 26.10
C ASP A 163 29.13 -0.14 26.11
N ASP A 164 29.99 -1.02 25.58
CA ASP A 164 31.43 -0.96 25.84
C ASP A 164 32.07 0.37 25.37
N ILE A 165 31.54 1.02 24.32
CA ILE A 165 32.08 2.28 23.77
C ILE A 165 32.02 3.39 24.83
N ASP A 166 30.88 3.54 25.49
CA ASP A 166 30.70 4.52 26.56
C ASP A 166 31.60 4.19 27.77
N GLY A 167 31.66 2.92 28.17
CA GLY A 167 32.58 2.45 29.21
C GLY A 167 34.04 2.76 28.91
N ALA A 168 34.47 2.70 27.64
CA ALA A 168 35.80 3.14 27.22
C ALA A 168 35.95 4.67 27.27
N GLY A 169 34.92 5.42 26.91
CA GLY A 169 34.86 6.88 27.06
C GLY A 169 35.09 7.30 28.51
N HIS A 170 34.36 6.71 29.45
CA HIS A 170 34.53 6.97 30.88
C HIS A 170 35.89 6.53 31.45
N SER A 171 36.45 5.42 30.99
CA SER A 171 37.67 4.86 31.59
C SER A 171 38.97 5.32 30.92
N LYS A 172 38.92 5.73 29.66
CA LYS A 172 40.09 6.10 28.84
C LYS A 172 40.00 7.46 28.17
N GLY A 173 38.82 8.08 28.19
CA GLY A 173 38.54 9.38 27.62
C GLY A 173 37.91 9.27 26.22
N TYR A 174 36.85 10.04 25.98
CA TYR A 174 36.19 10.14 24.67
C TYR A 174 37.15 10.71 23.62
N GLY A 175 37.17 10.10 22.44
CA GLY A 175 38.10 10.44 21.36
C GLY A 175 39.55 9.95 21.56
N SER A 176 39.88 9.32 22.70
CA SER A 176 41.20 8.72 22.92
C SER A 176 41.46 7.53 21.99
N PRO A 177 42.73 7.14 21.73
CA PRO A 177 43.04 5.94 20.94
C PRO A 177 42.38 4.66 21.46
N ALA A 178 42.23 4.50 22.78
CA ALA A 178 41.58 3.34 23.37
C ALA A 178 40.05 3.35 23.17
N TYR A 179 39.42 4.52 23.25
CA TYR A 179 38.01 4.70 22.89
C TYR A 179 37.77 4.38 21.40
N MET A 180 38.64 4.85 20.50
CA MET A 180 38.55 4.53 19.07
C MET A 180 38.71 3.03 18.80
N GLN A 181 39.67 2.36 19.46
CA GLN A 181 39.82 0.90 19.38
C GLN A 181 38.58 0.14 19.89
N GLN A 182 37.88 0.68 20.89
CA GLN A 182 36.65 0.08 21.35
C GLN A 182 35.53 0.20 20.32
N ILE A 183 35.44 1.32 19.58
CA ILE A 183 34.53 1.43 18.42
C ILE A 183 34.87 0.35 17.37
N GLU A 184 36.15 0.09 17.09
CA GLU A 184 36.55 -0.99 16.15
C GLU A 184 36.16 -2.40 16.65
N LYS A 185 36.17 -2.62 17.97
CA LYS A 185 35.70 -3.89 18.56
C LYS A 185 34.17 -4.00 18.43
N THR A 186 33.44 -2.94 18.75
CA THR A 186 31.98 -2.91 18.61
C THR A 186 31.53 -3.00 17.15
N ASP A 187 32.29 -2.48 16.20
CA ASP A 187 32.04 -2.66 14.76
C ASP A 187 31.96 -4.14 14.35
N LYS A 188 32.81 -5.00 14.93
CA LYS A 188 32.77 -6.45 14.69
C LYS A 188 31.49 -7.07 15.23
N ASN A 189 31.02 -6.63 16.40
CA ASN A 189 29.75 -7.06 16.98
C ASN A 189 28.56 -6.63 16.11
N VAL A 190 28.59 -5.39 15.59
CA VAL A 190 27.61 -4.91 14.60
C VAL A 190 27.62 -5.76 13.34
N GLY A 191 28.80 -6.12 12.81
CA GLY A 191 28.95 -7.03 11.68
C GLY A 191 28.25 -8.38 11.91
N ILE A 192 28.45 -9.00 13.08
CA ILE A 192 27.78 -10.27 13.44
C ILE A 192 26.26 -10.14 13.41
N VAL A 193 25.71 -9.04 13.92
CA VAL A 193 24.26 -8.79 13.92
C VAL A 193 23.74 -8.59 12.50
N LEU A 194 24.37 -7.72 11.71
CA LEU A 194 23.96 -7.43 10.33
C LEU A 194 24.03 -8.68 9.45
N ASP A 195 25.08 -9.50 9.61
CA ASP A 195 25.21 -10.78 8.93
C ASP A 195 24.10 -11.74 9.36
N ALA A 196 23.73 -11.80 10.65
CA ALA A 196 22.62 -12.64 11.10
C ALA A 196 21.27 -12.23 10.51
N ILE A 197 20.98 -10.93 10.39
CA ILE A 197 19.76 -10.42 9.74
C ILE A 197 19.74 -10.83 8.26
N ARG A 198 20.86 -10.65 7.56
CA ARG A 198 21.02 -11.04 6.15
C ARG A 198 20.84 -12.53 5.96
N ASP A 199 21.56 -13.34 6.73
CA ASP A 199 21.60 -14.80 6.59
C ASP A 199 20.26 -15.45 6.97
N ALA A 200 19.47 -14.81 7.84
CA ALA A 200 18.11 -15.21 8.15
C ALA A 200 17.08 -14.84 7.06
N GLY A 201 17.49 -14.07 6.05
CA GLY A 201 16.65 -13.61 4.93
C GLY A 201 15.68 -12.49 5.32
N LEU A 202 16.01 -11.70 6.34
CA LEU A 202 15.10 -10.69 6.90
C LEU A 202 15.26 -9.30 6.26
N LEU A 203 16.32 -9.04 5.48
CA LEU A 203 16.57 -7.70 4.91
C LEU A 203 15.44 -7.20 3.99
N GLU A 204 14.76 -8.11 3.28
CA GLU A 204 13.72 -7.77 2.31
C GLU A 204 12.39 -7.36 2.94
N ASP A 205 12.20 -7.62 4.25
CA ASP A 205 11.01 -7.21 4.99
C ASP A 205 11.30 -6.58 6.36
N SER A 206 12.50 -5.99 6.51
CA SER A 206 12.94 -5.34 7.75
C SER A 206 13.41 -3.91 7.54
N LEU A 207 13.10 -3.06 8.52
CA LEU A 207 13.83 -1.80 8.71
C LEU A 207 14.93 -2.04 9.73
N VAL A 208 16.17 -1.65 9.39
CA VAL A 208 17.27 -1.62 10.34
C VAL A 208 17.61 -0.15 10.61
N ILE A 209 17.65 0.23 11.88
CA ILE A 209 18.02 1.56 12.36
C ILE A 209 19.30 1.42 13.18
N MET A 210 20.22 2.36 13.01
CA MET A 210 21.41 2.48 13.86
C MET A 210 21.55 3.91 14.35
N THR A 211 21.73 4.07 15.65
CA THR A 211 21.88 5.38 16.31
C THR A 211 22.74 5.24 17.56
N THR A 212 23.03 6.37 18.17
CA THR A 212 23.59 6.47 19.51
C THR A 212 22.69 7.37 20.36
N ASP A 213 22.81 7.24 21.66
CA ASP A 213 22.08 8.03 22.64
C ASP A 213 22.79 9.37 22.92
N HIS A 214 24.12 9.38 23.00
CA HIS A 214 24.95 10.58 23.11
C HIS A 214 26.38 10.39 22.58
N GLY A 215 27.14 11.48 22.52
CA GLY A 215 28.60 11.44 22.47
C GLY A 215 29.22 11.69 23.86
N GLY A 216 30.44 12.19 23.92
CA GLY A 216 31.07 12.49 25.20
C GLY A 216 32.30 13.37 25.06
N LYS A 217 32.75 13.91 26.18
CA LYS A 217 33.87 14.84 26.26
C LYS A 217 34.75 14.54 27.47
N ASP A 218 36.05 14.57 27.26
CA ASP A 218 37.03 14.20 28.27
C ASP A 218 36.70 12.81 28.84
N TYR A 219 36.23 12.70 30.08
CA TYR A 219 35.87 11.43 30.73
C TYR A 219 34.36 11.33 31.08
N GLY A 220 33.53 12.23 30.56
CA GLY A 220 32.12 12.27 30.92
C GLY A 220 31.20 12.79 29.84
N HIS A 221 29.93 12.78 30.19
CA HIS A 221 28.83 13.29 29.37
C HIS A 221 27.69 13.75 30.31
N GLY A 222 26.73 14.49 29.77
CA GLY A 222 25.54 14.99 30.46
C GLY A 222 25.31 16.49 30.26
N GLY A 223 26.26 17.18 29.63
CA GLY A 223 26.21 18.58 29.27
C GLY A 223 25.61 18.86 27.89
N GLU A 224 25.93 20.05 27.37
CA GLU A 224 25.38 20.59 26.13
C GLU A 224 26.46 20.82 25.06
N SER A 225 27.67 20.27 25.24
CA SER A 225 28.73 20.47 24.27
C SER A 225 28.40 19.77 22.94
N PRO A 226 28.86 20.29 21.79
CA PRO A 226 28.69 19.61 20.51
C PRO A 226 29.20 18.16 20.51
N GLU A 227 30.29 17.87 21.22
CA GLU A 227 30.89 16.54 21.37
C GLU A 227 29.94 15.55 22.08
N GLU A 228 29.12 16.03 23.00
CA GLU A 228 28.11 15.24 23.73
C GLU A 228 26.79 15.16 22.96
N LYS A 229 26.37 16.26 22.32
CA LYS A 229 25.04 16.43 21.72
C LYS A 229 24.93 15.92 20.30
N THR A 230 26.01 16.00 19.51
CA THR A 230 25.95 15.67 18.09
C THR A 230 26.14 14.17 17.90
N ILE A 231 25.17 13.54 17.25
CA ILE A 231 25.11 12.09 17.07
C ILE A 231 24.87 11.73 15.61
N PHE A 232 25.19 10.49 15.24
CA PHE A 232 24.72 9.93 13.97
C PHE A 232 23.36 9.25 14.14
N TRP A 233 22.60 9.21 13.06
CA TRP A 233 21.41 8.39 12.91
C TRP A 233 21.35 7.86 11.48
N ALA A 234 21.06 6.58 11.30
CA ALA A 234 20.98 5.95 9.98
C ALA A 234 19.92 4.85 9.92
N ALA A 235 19.35 4.64 8.74
CA ALA A 235 18.43 3.54 8.47
C ALA A 235 18.67 2.90 7.09
N ASN A 236 18.41 1.59 7.03
CA ASN A 236 18.41 0.78 5.81
C ASN A 236 17.19 -0.13 5.79
N GLY A 237 16.58 -0.32 4.62
CA GLY A 237 15.45 -1.23 4.44
C GLY A 237 14.65 -0.92 3.16
N PRO A 238 13.69 -1.78 2.78
CA PRO A 238 12.88 -1.57 1.59
C PRO A 238 12.07 -0.27 1.63
N GLY A 239 12.29 0.61 0.65
CA GLY A 239 11.64 1.94 0.59
C GLY A 239 12.39 3.05 1.33
N ILE A 240 13.52 2.76 1.99
CA ILE A 240 14.50 3.79 2.36
C ILE A 240 15.28 4.19 1.12
N LEU A 241 15.39 5.50 0.87
CA LEU A 241 16.23 6.01 -0.21
C LEU A 241 17.71 5.75 0.11
N ALA A 242 18.29 4.78 -0.59
CA ALA A 242 19.70 4.40 -0.40
C ALA A 242 20.64 5.58 -0.72
N LYS A 243 21.75 5.65 0.04
CA LYS A 243 22.82 6.66 -0.11
C LYS A 243 22.30 8.10 -0.06
N SER A 244 21.31 8.36 0.79
CA SER A 244 20.70 9.69 0.94
C SER A 244 21.03 10.33 2.27
N SER A 245 20.97 11.66 2.31
CA SER A 245 21.18 12.42 3.54
C SER A 245 19.85 12.84 4.15
N ILE A 246 19.69 12.63 5.45
CA ILE A 246 18.57 13.16 6.23
C ILE A 246 18.93 14.60 6.59
N THR A 247 18.28 15.55 5.94
CA THR A 247 18.52 16.99 6.11
C THR A 247 17.57 17.65 7.10
N THR A 248 16.45 17.00 7.40
CA THR A 248 15.46 17.47 8.38
C THR A 248 16.06 17.37 9.79
N PRO A 249 15.95 18.41 10.64
CA PRO A 249 16.39 18.33 12.02
C PRO A 249 15.75 17.15 12.73
N MET A 250 16.58 16.34 13.39
CA MET A 250 16.12 15.17 14.13
C MET A 250 16.89 14.96 15.42
N THR A 251 16.23 14.31 16.36
CA THR A 251 16.78 13.86 17.64
C THR A 251 16.78 12.34 17.71
N ASN A 252 17.54 11.75 18.62
CA ASN A 252 17.48 10.29 18.83
C ASN A 252 16.06 9.79 19.19
N MET A 253 15.25 10.59 19.89
CA MET A 253 13.86 10.29 20.26
C MET A 253 12.95 10.04 19.05
N ASP A 254 13.27 10.65 17.90
CA ASP A 254 12.50 10.49 16.66
C ASP A 254 12.48 9.05 16.16
N THR A 255 13.43 8.22 16.61
CA THR A 255 13.45 6.77 16.40
C THR A 255 12.12 6.12 16.77
N ALA A 256 11.45 6.53 17.87
CA ALA A 256 10.16 5.96 18.26
C ALA A 256 9.07 6.19 17.19
N ALA A 257 9.01 7.41 16.62
CA ALA A 257 8.07 7.75 15.57
C ALA A 257 8.38 7.00 14.26
N VAL A 258 9.66 6.86 13.92
CA VAL A 258 10.11 6.06 12.76
C VAL A 258 9.70 4.59 12.93
N VAL A 259 9.92 3.99 14.10
CA VAL A 259 9.51 2.59 14.38
C VAL A 259 7.99 2.45 14.29
N ALA A 260 7.22 3.37 14.89
CA ALA A 260 5.76 3.33 14.81
C ALA A 260 5.26 3.41 13.36
N GLN A 261 5.82 4.31 12.54
CA GLN A 261 5.47 4.40 11.13
C GLN A 261 5.92 3.16 10.34
N ALA A 262 7.12 2.66 10.62
CA ALA A 262 7.67 1.46 9.99
C ALA A 262 6.90 0.19 10.37
N LEU A 263 6.18 0.15 11.47
CA LEU A 263 5.32 -1.00 11.82
C LEU A 263 3.84 -0.71 11.62
N ARG A 264 3.47 0.50 11.17
CA ARG A 264 2.08 1.00 11.15
C ARG A 264 1.39 0.82 12.49
N SER A 265 2.13 1.07 13.56
CA SER A 265 1.57 1.19 14.88
C SER A 265 1.08 2.61 15.10
N ASN A 266 0.13 2.81 16.01
CA ASN A 266 -0.28 4.16 16.35
C ASN A 266 0.92 4.93 16.90
N LYS A 267 0.98 6.21 16.55
CA LYS A 267 1.85 7.16 17.21
C LYS A 267 1.03 7.89 18.27
N PRO A 268 1.29 7.70 19.57
CA PRO A 268 0.60 8.43 20.62
C PRO A 268 0.67 9.94 20.42
N MET A 269 -0.44 10.65 20.64
CA MET A 269 -0.47 12.12 20.60
C MET A 269 0.39 12.76 21.71
N THR A 270 0.79 11.98 22.73
CA THR A 270 1.65 12.42 23.82
C THR A 270 3.14 12.44 23.46
N TRP A 271 3.53 11.79 22.36
CA TRP A 271 4.92 11.76 21.88
C TRP A 271 5.33 13.10 21.25
N ASP A 272 6.57 13.52 21.55
CA ASP A 272 7.23 14.67 20.93
C ASP A 272 8.01 14.27 19.66
N ALA A 273 8.38 12.99 19.57
CA ALA A 273 9.06 12.38 18.43
C ALA A 273 8.37 12.75 17.12
N LYS A 274 9.13 12.93 16.05
CA LYS A 274 8.67 13.26 14.70
C LYS A 274 9.21 12.22 13.73
N THR A 275 8.49 11.94 12.65
CA THR A 275 9.10 11.21 11.53
C THR A 275 9.85 12.23 10.68
N PRO A 276 11.15 12.04 10.40
CA PRO A 276 11.85 12.86 9.42
C PRO A 276 11.15 12.80 8.06
N GLU A 277 10.95 13.96 7.45
CA GLU A 277 10.34 14.05 6.12
C GLU A 277 11.14 13.25 5.09
N ASN A 278 10.43 12.59 4.17
CA ASN A 278 11.01 11.80 3.07
C ASN A 278 11.91 10.62 3.50
N LEU A 279 11.95 10.25 4.78
CA LEU A 279 12.74 9.10 5.24
C LEU A 279 12.09 7.77 4.86
N LEU A 280 10.81 7.60 5.19
CA LEU A 280 10.02 6.43 4.85
C LEU A 280 9.06 6.82 3.72
N GLU A 281 8.79 5.88 2.80
CA GLU A 281 7.70 6.06 1.84
C GLU A 281 6.40 6.43 2.57
N THR A 282 5.68 7.42 2.06
CA THR A 282 4.33 7.70 2.50
C THR A 282 3.41 6.63 1.92
N PHE A 283 2.56 6.04 2.76
CA PHE A 283 1.64 4.98 2.33
C PHE A 283 0.21 5.51 2.18
N PRO A 284 -0.59 4.91 1.27
CA PRO A 284 -1.99 5.26 1.13
C PRO A 284 -2.68 5.06 2.49
N THR A 285 -3.50 6.02 2.89
CA THR A 285 -4.44 5.87 4.01
C THR A 285 -5.89 5.74 3.54
N SER A 286 -6.13 5.98 2.24
CA SER A 286 -7.42 5.79 1.58
C SER A 286 -7.26 5.69 0.06
N LEU A 287 -8.25 5.06 -0.57
CA LEU A 287 -8.44 4.99 -2.01
C LEU A 287 -9.89 5.37 -2.32
N THR A 288 -10.11 6.32 -3.22
CA THR A 288 -11.45 6.67 -3.71
C THR A 288 -11.49 6.65 -5.22
N LEU A 289 -12.67 6.46 -5.80
CA LEU A 289 -12.91 6.62 -7.23
C LEU A 289 -13.67 7.93 -7.47
N ASN A 290 -13.43 8.57 -8.62
CA ASN A 290 -14.20 9.74 -9.05
C ASN A 290 -15.68 9.44 -9.32
N LYS A 291 -16.06 8.15 -9.41
CA LYS A 291 -17.42 7.66 -9.57
C LYS A 291 -17.62 6.40 -8.74
N SER A 292 -18.70 6.35 -7.96
CA SER A 292 -19.20 5.14 -7.29
C SER A 292 -20.18 4.36 -8.18
N GLU A 293 -20.75 5.02 -9.18
CA GLU A 293 -21.63 4.41 -10.18
C GLU A 293 -21.52 5.15 -11.52
N HIS A 294 -21.80 4.45 -12.62
CA HIS A 294 -21.89 5.05 -13.94
C HIS A 294 -22.81 4.25 -14.88
N SER A 295 -23.62 4.96 -15.67
CA SER A 295 -24.47 4.36 -16.71
C SER A 295 -24.03 4.86 -18.08
N LEU A 296 -23.95 3.94 -19.05
CA LEU A 296 -23.54 4.21 -20.43
C LEU A 296 -24.15 3.18 -21.39
N ARG A 297 -24.11 3.44 -22.69
CA ARG A 297 -24.61 2.51 -23.72
C ARG A 297 -23.52 1.58 -24.22
N GLU A 298 -23.91 0.44 -24.79
CA GLU A 298 -22.97 -0.47 -25.45
C GLU A 298 -22.05 0.27 -26.45
N ARG A 299 -20.76 -0.09 -26.43
CA ARG A 299 -19.65 0.51 -27.21
C ARG A 299 -19.20 1.89 -26.75
N GLU A 300 -19.88 2.53 -25.80
CA GLU A 300 -19.37 3.73 -25.17
C GLU A 300 -18.24 3.40 -24.20
N THR A 301 -17.47 4.43 -23.86
CA THR A 301 -16.35 4.35 -22.94
C THR A 301 -16.37 5.51 -21.97
N PHE A 302 -15.85 5.31 -20.76
CA PHE A 302 -15.59 6.40 -19.83
C PHE A 302 -14.28 6.19 -19.06
N GLU A 303 -13.73 7.28 -18.52
CA GLU A 303 -12.54 7.24 -17.66
C GLU A 303 -12.95 7.16 -16.19
N LEU A 304 -12.45 6.14 -15.50
CA LEU A 304 -12.58 5.93 -14.07
C LEU A 304 -11.22 6.25 -13.43
N VAL A 305 -11.18 7.27 -12.58
CA VAL A 305 -9.95 7.81 -11.99
C VAL A 305 -9.95 7.49 -10.50
N ALA A 306 -8.84 6.93 -10.03
CA ALA A 306 -8.62 6.67 -8.62
C ALA A 306 -7.81 7.79 -7.97
N LYS A 307 -8.14 8.11 -6.72
CA LYS A 307 -7.39 9.05 -5.88
C LYS A 307 -6.91 8.33 -4.63
N ILE A 308 -5.59 8.26 -4.50
CA ILE A 308 -4.90 7.81 -3.28
C ILE A 308 -4.66 9.04 -2.39
N THR A 309 -4.98 8.93 -1.10
CA THR A 309 -4.67 9.97 -0.10
C THR A 309 -3.90 9.37 1.08
N PRO A 310 -2.80 9.99 1.55
CA PRO A 310 -2.11 11.14 0.94
C PRO A 310 -1.52 10.79 -0.44
N ASN A 311 -1.06 11.77 -1.21
CA ASN A 311 -0.39 11.48 -2.48
C ASN A 311 0.93 10.76 -2.19
N VAL A 312 1.03 9.52 -2.63
CA VAL A 312 2.17 8.63 -2.37
C VAL A 312 3.04 8.44 -3.59
N THR A 313 4.29 8.02 -3.37
CA THR A 313 5.24 7.70 -4.44
C THR A 313 4.82 6.43 -5.21
N ASN A 314 4.41 5.37 -4.50
CA ASN A 314 3.90 4.15 -5.12
C ASN A 314 2.39 4.23 -5.37
N LYS A 315 2.03 4.55 -6.62
CA LYS A 315 0.63 4.73 -7.02
C LYS A 315 0.03 3.52 -7.72
N LYS A 316 0.71 2.38 -7.72
CA LYS A 316 0.27 1.19 -8.45
C LYS A 316 -1.07 0.69 -7.93
N LEU A 317 -2.01 0.47 -8.85
CA LEU A 317 -3.33 -0.07 -8.58
C LEU A 317 -3.58 -1.38 -9.34
N ILE A 318 -4.31 -2.29 -8.69
CA ILE A 318 -4.83 -3.51 -9.28
C ILE A 318 -6.30 -3.25 -9.60
N TRP A 319 -6.67 -3.37 -10.87
CA TRP A 319 -8.03 -3.15 -11.36
C TRP A 319 -8.68 -4.48 -11.77
N LYS A 320 -9.96 -4.65 -11.44
CA LYS A 320 -10.75 -5.84 -11.77
C LYS A 320 -12.19 -5.47 -12.16
N SER A 321 -12.77 -6.24 -13.08
CA SER A 321 -14.22 -6.29 -13.32
C SER A 321 -14.74 -7.64 -12.84
N ASP A 322 -15.88 -7.68 -12.17
CA ASP A 322 -16.55 -8.94 -11.81
C ASP A 322 -17.25 -9.60 -13.00
N ASN A 323 -17.53 -8.85 -14.07
CA ASN A 323 -18.24 -9.31 -15.25
C ASN A 323 -17.68 -8.69 -16.55
N LEU A 324 -16.74 -9.40 -17.16
CA LEU A 324 -16.07 -8.97 -18.41
C LEU A 324 -16.98 -9.01 -19.65
N THR A 325 -18.13 -9.71 -19.60
CA THR A 325 -19.07 -9.68 -20.73
C THR A 325 -19.88 -8.39 -20.76
N VAL A 326 -19.99 -7.68 -19.63
CA VAL A 326 -20.68 -6.40 -19.51
C VAL A 326 -19.70 -5.24 -19.64
N ALA A 327 -18.60 -5.25 -18.90
CA ALA A 327 -17.61 -4.16 -18.92
C ALA A 327 -16.18 -4.68 -18.81
N THR A 328 -15.31 -4.20 -19.70
CA THR A 328 -13.87 -4.46 -19.69
C THR A 328 -13.10 -3.19 -19.32
N ILE A 329 -11.87 -3.35 -18.86
CA ILE A 329 -11.02 -2.28 -18.34
C ILE A 329 -9.64 -2.33 -18.99
N GLN A 330 -9.18 -1.18 -19.47
CA GLN A 330 -7.79 -0.94 -19.86
C GLN A 330 -7.18 0.02 -18.85
N ALA A 331 -6.31 -0.49 -17.98
CA ALA A 331 -5.86 0.21 -16.79
C ALA A 331 -4.40 0.71 -16.86
N THR A 332 -4.12 1.74 -16.08
CA THR A 332 -2.81 2.28 -15.69
C THR A 332 -2.74 2.34 -14.16
N ASP A 333 -1.64 2.88 -13.61
CA ASP A 333 -1.48 2.97 -12.15
C ASP A 333 -2.54 3.87 -11.48
N GLU A 334 -3.03 4.94 -12.12
CA GLU A 334 -3.98 5.87 -11.48
C GLU A 334 -5.41 5.82 -12.04
N LYS A 335 -5.59 5.23 -13.22
CA LYS A 335 -6.86 5.32 -13.95
C LYS A 335 -7.12 4.11 -14.83
N ALA A 336 -8.39 3.86 -15.11
CA ALA A 336 -8.85 2.85 -16.06
C ALA A 336 -9.80 3.47 -17.08
N ILE A 337 -9.62 3.10 -18.35
CA ILE A 337 -10.62 3.31 -19.40
C ILE A 337 -11.55 2.10 -19.38
N VAL A 338 -12.83 2.35 -19.15
CA VAL A 338 -13.87 1.33 -19.09
C VAL A 338 -14.57 1.27 -20.44
N HIS A 339 -14.72 0.07 -21.00
CA HIS A 339 -15.44 -0.19 -22.24
C HIS A 339 -16.72 -0.95 -21.96
N ALA A 340 -17.86 -0.41 -22.38
CA ALA A 340 -19.15 -1.10 -22.32
C ALA A 340 -19.26 -2.14 -23.46
N VAL A 341 -19.54 -3.38 -23.09
CA VAL A 341 -19.54 -4.53 -24.01
C VAL A 341 -20.96 -4.99 -24.32
N GLN A 342 -21.72 -5.41 -23.30
CA GLN A 342 -23.11 -5.85 -23.43
C GLN A 342 -23.97 -5.27 -22.32
N ALA A 343 -25.26 -5.13 -22.61
CA ALA A 343 -26.24 -4.71 -21.62
C ALA A 343 -26.22 -5.59 -20.36
N GLY A 344 -26.24 -4.95 -19.19
CA GLY A 344 -26.15 -5.61 -17.90
C GLY A 344 -25.51 -4.74 -16.83
N THR A 345 -25.09 -5.36 -15.73
CA THR A 345 -24.37 -4.68 -14.64
C THR A 345 -23.04 -5.38 -14.35
N ALA A 346 -22.04 -4.58 -13.97
CA ALA A 346 -20.72 -5.04 -13.53
C ALA A 346 -20.22 -4.15 -12.39
N THR A 347 -19.48 -4.73 -11.45
CA THR A 347 -18.73 -4.01 -10.42
C THR A 347 -17.27 -3.93 -10.82
N LEU A 348 -16.76 -2.71 -10.94
CA LEU A 348 -15.34 -2.45 -11.12
C LEU A 348 -14.69 -2.18 -9.78
N THR A 349 -13.53 -2.79 -9.55
CA THR A 349 -12.78 -2.69 -8.30
C THR A 349 -11.38 -2.20 -8.57
N ALA A 350 -10.98 -1.10 -7.90
CA ALA A 350 -9.59 -0.68 -7.77
C ALA A 350 -9.07 -1.09 -6.40
N THR A 351 -7.84 -1.56 -6.34
CA THR A 351 -7.19 -1.98 -5.10
C THR A 351 -5.75 -1.48 -5.07
N THR A 352 -5.30 -0.93 -3.95
CA THR A 352 -3.88 -0.56 -3.81
C THR A 352 -2.98 -1.78 -4.01
N ALA A 353 -1.74 -1.60 -4.46
CA ALA A 353 -0.79 -2.71 -4.60
C ALA A 353 -0.64 -3.54 -3.31
N THR A 354 -0.86 -2.90 -2.16
CA THR A 354 -0.86 -3.55 -0.84
C THR A 354 -2.13 -4.37 -0.55
N GLY A 355 -3.20 -4.27 -1.33
CA GLY A 355 -4.46 -4.97 -1.05
C GLY A 355 -5.35 -4.30 -0.01
N GLU A 356 -4.90 -3.20 0.58
CA GLU A 356 -5.44 -2.64 1.82
C GLU A 356 -6.63 -1.71 1.63
N TYR A 357 -6.61 -0.95 0.53
CA TYR A 357 -7.67 -0.02 0.21
C TYR A 357 -8.32 -0.46 -1.07
N VAL A 358 -9.63 -0.60 -0.99
CA VAL A 358 -10.49 -1.06 -2.09
C VAL A 358 -11.53 0.02 -2.33
N ALA A 359 -11.71 0.38 -3.59
CA ALA A 359 -12.77 1.27 -4.03
C ALA A 359 -13.50 0.63 -5.21
N THR A 360 -14.82 0.80 -5.25
CA THR A 360 -15.67 0.16 -6.26
C THR A 360 -16.53 1.17 -7.02
N CYS A 361 -16.84 0.82 -8.27
CA CYS A 361 -17.77 1.56 -9.13
C CYS A 361 -18.75 0.57 -9.76
N GLN A 362 -20.05 0.76 -9.55
CA GLN A 362 -21.09 -0.01 -10.22
C GLN A 362 -21.32 0.55 -11.63
N VAL A 363 -21.19 -0.29 -12.64
CA VAL A 363 -21.41 0.08 -14.04
C VAL A 363 -22.68 -0.59 -14.55
N THR A 364 -23.58 0.22 -15.12
CA THR A 364 -24.79 -0.25 -15.80
C THR A 364 -24.65 0.05 -17.29
N VAL A 365 -24.69 -1.00 -18.11
CA VAL A 365 -24.66 -0.87 -19.56
C VAL A 365 -26.07 -1.01 -20.10
N GLU A 366 -26.53 0.01 -20.81
CA GLU A 366 -27.79 -0.02 -21.54
C GLU A 366 -27.58 -0.53 -22.97
N PRO A 367 -28.55 -1.29 -23.53
CA PRO A 367 -28.49 -1.71 -24.93
C PRO A 367 -28.39 -0.49 -25.84
N ASN A 368 -27.58 -0.58 -26.89
CA ASN A 368 -27.59 0.43 -27.95
C ASN A 368 -28.77 0.16 -28.90
N HIS A 369 -29.99 0.42 -28.40
CA HIS A 369 -31.24 0.20 -29.12
C HIS A 369 -31.59 1.42 -29.99
N VAL A 370 -31.57 1.23 -31.29
CA VAL A 370 -32.10 2.16 -32.29
C VAL A 370 -33.51 1.66 -32.66
N PRO A 371 -34.59 2.33 -32.21
CA PRO A 371 -35.95 1.87 -32.47
C PRO A 371 -36.32 2.02 -33.94
N VAL A 372 -37.18 1.12 -34.43
CA VAL A 372 -37.86 1.33 -35.71
C VAL A 372 -38.89 2.45 -35.54
N THR A 373 -38.91 3.38 -36.48
CA THR A 373 -39.81 4.54 -36.55
C THR A 373 -40.72 4.51 -37.79
N GLY A 374 -40.48 3.57 -38.70
CA GLY A 374 -41.29 3.38 -39.89
C GLY A 374 -40.84 2.21 -40.75
N ILE A 375 -41.63 1.94 -41.79
CA ILE A 375 -41.31 0.97 -42.84
C ILE A 375 -41.57 1.59 -44.21
N LYS A 376 -40.67 1.32 -45.15
CA LYS A 376 -40.70 1.75 -46.55
C LYS A 376 -40.81 0.51 -47.43
N VAL A 377 -41.64 0.59 -48.48
CA VAL A 377 -41.75 -0.42 -49.55
C VAL A 377 -41.28 0.24 -50.84
N ASP A 378 -40.64 -0.52 -51.74
CA ASP A 378 -40.12 0.02 -52.99
C ASP A 378 -41.22 0.43 -53.97
N GLU A 379 -42.35 -0.27 -53.92
CA GLU A 379 -43.53 -0.01 -54.74
C GLU A 379 -44.81 -0.23 -53.95
N ARG A 380 -45.86 0.55 -54.26
CA ARG A 380 -47.17 0.47 -53.57
C ARG A 380 -48.23 -0.28 -54.35
N SER A 381 -47.99 -0.55 -55.63
CA SER A 381 -48.87 -1.38 -56.44
C SER A 381 -48.16 -1.86 -57.69
N PHE A 382 -48.55 -3.04 -58.19
CA PHE A 382 -48.12 -3.52 -59.49
C PHE A 382 -49.13 -4.51 -60.08
N GLU A 383 -49.00 -4.76 -61.37
CA GLU A 383 -49.73 -5.80 -62.09
C GLU A 383 -48.77 -6.95 -62.43
N ILE A 384 -49.26 -8.17 -62.39
CA ILE A 384 -48.49 -9.39 -62.69
C ILE A 384 -49.38 -10.38 -63.43
N LYS A 385 -48.87 -11.14 -64.39
CA LYS A 385 -49.66 -12.16 -65.08
C LYS A 385 -49.73 -13.42 -64.24
N GLN A 386 -50.84 -14.16 -64.32
CA GLN A 386 -50.94 -15.47 -63.69
C GLN A 386 -49.76 -16.37 -64.12
N GLY A 387 -49.08 -16.98 -63.14
CA GLY A 387 -47.90 -17.82 -63.35
C GLY A 387 -46.57 -17.11 -63.16
N ASP A 388 -46.52 -15.78 -63.29
CA ASP A 388 -45.28 -15.01 -63.12
C ASP A 388 -44.92 -14.82 -61.63
N GLU A 389 -43.65 -14.48 -61.39
CA GLU A 389 -43.10 -14.20 -60.07
C GLU A 389 -42.44 -12.81 -60.04
N LYS A 390 -42.55 -12.12 -58.90
CA LYS A 390 -41.89 -10.82 -58.69
C LYS A 390 -41.27 -10.74 -57.30
N LEU A 391 -40.03 -10.27 -57.23
CA LEU A 391 -39.38 -9.94 -55.97
C LEU A 391 -39.84 -8.57 -55.49
N VAL A 392 -40.31 -8.51 -54.24
CA VAL A 392 -40.73 -7.28 -53.58
C VAL A 392 -39.84 -7.05 -52.37
N SER A 393 -39.44 -5.80 -52.13
CA SER A 393 -38.57 -5.42 -51.01
C SER A 393 -39.19 -4.33 -50.13
N ALA A 394 -38.82 -4.38 -48.85
CA ALA A 394 -39.14 -3.37 -47.86
C ALA A 394 -37.94 -3.13 -46.93
N SER A 395 -37.88 -1.94 -46.32
CA SER A 395 -36.85 -1.57 -45.36
C SER A 395 -37.45 -0.84 -44.16
N VAL A 396 -36.86 -1.04 -42.98
CA VAL A 396 -37.21 -0.30 -41.77
C VAL A 396 -36.47 1.05 -41.73
N LEU A 397 -37.05 2.03 -41.06
CA LEU A 397 -36.47 3.35 -40.83
C LEU A 397 -36.24 3.59 -39.33
N PRO A 398 -35.12 4.21 -38.91
CA PRO A 398 -33.94 4.49 -39.72
C PRO A 398 -33.22 3.19 -40.16
N GLU A 399 -32.38 3.25 -41.19
CA GLU A 399 -31.71 2.06 -41.74
C GLU A 399 -30.79 1.34 -40.73
N ASN A 400 -30.33 2.05 -39.70
CA ASN A 400 -29.53 1.52 -38.60
C ASN A 400 -30.36 1.03 -37.40
N ALA A 401 -31.68 0.88 -37.54
CA ALA A 401 -32.52 0.28 -36.51
C ALA A 401 -32.00 -1.09 -36.06
N THR A 402 -32.09 -1.38 -34.75
CA THR A 402 -31.54 -2.59 -34.14
C THR A 402 -32.28 -3.85 -34.60
N ASN A 403 -33.61 -3.78 -34.77
CA ASN A 403 -34.42 -4.85 -35.35
C ASN A 403 -34.84 -4.45 -36.78
N LYS A 404 -34.38 -5.21 -37.79
CA LYS A 404 -34.69 -4.96 -39.20
C LYS A 404 -35.66 -5.97 -39.80
N ASN A 405 -36.21 -6.88 -39.00
CA ASN A 405 -37.07 -7.95 -39.48
C ASN A 405 -38.41 -7.41 -39.99
N ILE A 406 -38.85 -7.95 -41.12
CA ILE A 406 -40.11 -7.60 -41.78
C ILE A 406 -40.91 -8.89 -42.01
N VAL A 407 -42.17 -8.87 -41.59
CA VAL A 407 -43.13 -9.94 -41.76
C VAL A 407 -44.04 -9.63 -42.95
N TRP A 408 -44.14 -10.55 -43.89
CA TRP A 408 -44.95 -10.42 -45.10
C TRP A 408 -46.22 -11.26 -45.01
N LYS A 409 -47.36 -10.68 -45.40
CA LYS A 409 -48.66 -11.36 -45.38
C LYS A 409 -49.50 -11.02 -46.61
N SER A 410 -50.04 -12.05 -47.26
CA SER A 410 -51.08 -11.90 -48.30
C SER A 410 -52.46 -11.84 -47.66
N SER A 411 -53.34 -10.97 -48.18
CA SER A 411 -54.76 -10.97 -47.81
C SER A 411 -55.52 -12.18 -48.36
N ASP A 412 -55.00 -12.81 -49.43
CA ASP A 412 -55.58 -14.00 -50.05
C ASP A 412 -54.47 -14.89 -50.62
N THR A 413 -54.20 -16.01 -49.93
CA THR A 413 -53.18 -16.98 -50.33
C THR A 413 -53.59 -17.85 -51.52
N SER A 414 -54.85 -17.78 -51.97
CA SER A 414 -55.31 -18.44 -53.20
C SER A 414 -54.99 -17.63 -54.46
N ILE A 415 -54.70 -16.32 -54.32
CA ILE A 415 -54.37 -15.41 -55.43
C ILE A 415 -52.85 -15.29 -55.60
N ILE A 416 -52.09 -15.21 -54.50
CA ILE A 416 -50.62 -15.19 -54.51
C ILE A 416 -50.03 -16.13 -53.45
N ALA A 417 -48.91 -16.77 -53.78
CA ALA A 417 -48.03 -17.43 -52.83
C ALA A 417 -46.81 -16.54 -52.53
N LEU A 418 -46.29 -16.65 -51.30
CA LEU A 418 -45.14 -15.89 -50.83
C LEU A 418 -44.00 -16.82 -50.45
N GLU A 419 -42.77 -16.51 -50.89
CA GLU A 419 -41.54 -17.09 -50.35
C GLU A 419 -40.73 -15.97 -49.68
N ASN A 420 -40.76 -15.95 -48.34
CA ASN A 420 -40.20 -14.85 -47.55
C ASN A 420 -38.70 -15.04 -47.31
N LYS A 421 -37.91 -13.97 -47.53
CA LYS A 421 -36.48 -13.87 -47.22
C LYS A 421 -36.17 -12.51 -46.61
N ASN A 422 -36.18 -12.45 -45.27
CA ASN A 422 -35.97 -11.22 -44.47
C ASN A 422 -36.72 -10.01 -45.06
N ASN A 423 -35.98 -9.05 -45.61
CA ASN A 423 -36.47 -7.77 -46.11
C ASN A 423 -37.09 -7.87 -47.51
N THR A 424 -37.18 -9.09 -48.07
CA THR A 424 -37.72 -9.37 -49.39
C THR A 424 -38.72 -10.52 -49.35
N THR A 425 -39.63 -10.56 -50.32
CA THR A 425 -40.50 -11.71 -50.55
C THR A 425 -40.68 -11.93 -52.05
N HIS A 426 -40.61 -13.19 -52.49
CA HIS A 426 -41.01 -13.56 -53.85
C HIS A 426 -42.51 -13.77 -53.88
N VAL A 427 -43.20 -12.99 -54.69
CA VAL A 427 -44.64 -13.08 -54.92
C VAL A 427 -44.89 -13.89 -56.18
N LYS A 428 -45.52 -15.06 -56.05
CA LYS A 428 -45.95 -15.91 -57.17
C LYS A 428 -47.44 -15.74 -57.44
N ALA A 429 -47.80 -15.36 -58.65
CA ALA A 429 -49.18 -15.17 -59.07
C ALA A 429 -49.87 -16.52 -59.38
N LEU A 430 -50.89 -16.89 -58.60
CA LEU A 430 -51.57 -18.19 -58.71
C LEU A 430 -52.88 -18.12 -59.49
N LYS A 431 -53.67 -17.06 -59.27
CA LYS A 431 -55.02 -16.92 -59.82
C LYS A 431 -55.32 -15.44 -60.11
N THR A 432 -56.06 -15.16 -61.19
CA THR A 432 -56.53 -13.82 -61.52
C THR A 432 -57.35 -13.21 -60.37
N GLY A 433 -57.06 -11.97 -59.99
CA GLY A 433 -57.74 -11.31 -58.86
C GLY A 433 -56.98 -10.11 -58.30
N ARG A 434 -57.57 -9.46 -57.30
CA ARG A 434 -56.95 -8.38 -56.53
C ARG A 434 -56.57 -8.89 -55.15
N VAL A 435 -55.35 -8.61 -54.73
CA VAL A 435 -54.85 -9.02 -53.41
C VAL A 435 -53.98 -7.91 -52.81
N VAL A 436 -53.98 -7.81 -51.48
CA VAL A 436 -53.14 -6.87 -50.74
C VAL A 436 -52.01 -7.65 -50.09
N LEU A 437 -50.77 -7.28 -50.41
CA LEU A 437 -49.59 -7.73 -49.71
C LEU A 437 -49.25 -6.69 -48.62
N THR A 438 -49.07 -7.16 -47.39
CA THR A 438 -48.73 -6.32 -46.24
C THR A 438 -47.30 -6.64 -45.80
N ALA A 439 -46.46 -5.60 -45.70
CA ALA A 439 -45.17 -5.64 -45.02
C ALA A 439 -45.34 -5.01 -43.64
N THR A 440 -44.99 -5.74 -42.58
CA THR A 440 -45.15 -5.29 -41.19
C THR A 440 -43.82 -5.44 -40.46
N THR A 441 -43.48 -4.49 -39.59
CA THR A 441 -42.35 -4.66 -38.66
C THR A 441 -42.64 -5.82 -37.72
N ASP A 442 -41.59 -6.50 -37.25
CA ASP A 442 -41.69 -7.67 -36.36
C ASP A 442 -42.51 -7.40 -35.08
N ASP A 443 -42.42 -6.18 -34.54
CA ASP A 443 -43.20 -5.73 -33.38
C ASP A 443 -44.65 -5.32 -33.69
N GLY A 444 -45.06 -5.37 -34.96
CA GLY A 444 -46.40 -5.02 -35.43
C GLY A 444 -46.72 -3.53 -35.51
N LYS A 445 -45.81 -2.63 -35.09
CA LYS A 445 -46.13 -1.19 -34.95
C LYS A 445 -46.25 -0.44 -36.27
N TYR A 446 -45.50 -0.83 -37.28
CA TYR A 446 -45.51 -0.17 -38.59
C TYR A 446 -45.84 -1.17 -39.69
N ASN A 447 -46.72 -0.76 -40.61
CA ASN A 447 -47.03 -1.55 -41.79
C ASN A 447 -47.16 -0.67 -43.05
N ARG A 448 -47.01 -1.32 -44.20
CA ARG A 448 -47.30 -0.77 -45.52
C ARG A 448 -48.01 -1.81 -46.38
N TYR A 449 -48.92 -1.32 -47.21
CA TYR A 449 -49.72 -2.12 -48.13
C TYR A 449 -49.21 -1.96 -49.56
N ILE A 450 -49.22 -3.07 -50.28
CA ILE A 450 -48.90 -3.17 -51.69
C ILE A 450 -50.09 -3.82 -52.39
N TYR A 451 -50.70 -3.11 -53.33
CA TYR A 451 -51.89 -3.56 -54.04
C TYR A 451 -51.50 -4.29 -55.33
N ILE A 452 -51.88 -5.56 -55.45
CA ILE A 452 -51.46 -6.43 -56.55
C ILE A 452 -52.68 -6.82 -57.37
N GLN A 453 -52.60 -6.58 -58.68
CA GLN A 453 -53.58 -7.06 -59.64
C GLN A 453 -52.97 -8.21 -60.45
N VAL A 454 -53.48 -9.42 -60.26
CA VAL A 454 -53.14 -10.57 -61.10
C VAL A 454 -54.07 -10.58 -62.31
N LYS A 455 -53.49 -10.58 -63.51
CA LYS A 455 -54.20 -10.58 -64.80
C LYS A 455 -54.09 -11.91 -65.53
#